data_AF-A0A7C1AA93-F1
#
_entry.id   AF-A0A7C1AA93-F1
#
_cell.length_a   1.000
_cell.length_b   1.000
_cell.length_c   1.000
_cell.angle_alpha   90.00
_cell.angle_beta   90.00
_cell.angle_gamma   90.00
#
_symmetry.space_group_name_H-M   'P 1'
#
loop_
_entity.id
_entity.type
_entity.pdbx_description
1 polymer ?
#
loop_
_entity_poly.entity_id
_entity_poly.type
_entity_poly.pdbx_seq_one_letter_code
_entity_poly.pdbx_strand_id
1 'polypeptide(L)'
;MRKRHIIFLSFLLICLFPVQAVQGNEDHTKDEVHGAQQDCSICHVSHGMKAAGLLKTTVSELCFECHPDRKGSSEHIVDVVPSMDVGEFPLIEGKMTCVTCHDSHKNTYENMLRVEPKYLCQGCHKY
;
A
#
# COMPACT_ATOMS: atom_id res chain seq x y z
N MET A 1 26.42 44.26 52.64
CA MET A 1 27.65 43.49 52.89
C MET A 1 27.62 42.21 52.06
N ARG A 2 28.65 42.00 51.23
CA ARG A 2 28.81 40.94 50.20
C ARG A 2 28.69 39.51 50.78
N LYS A 3 27.97 38.62 50.09
CA LYS A 3 28.18 37.16 50.12
C LYS A 3 28.34 36.64 48.68
N ARG A 4 29.29 35.72 48.51
CA ARG A 4 29.96 35.25 47.27
C ARG A 4 29.36 33.91 46.82
N HIS A 5 29.22 33.66 45.52
CA HIS A 5 29.30 32.33 44.88
C HIS A 5 29.65 32.57 43.39
N ILE A 6 30.93 32.51 42.98
CA ILE A 6 31.63 31.33 42.45
C ILE A 6 30.79 30.58 41.41
N ILE A 7 30.98 30.88 40.11
CA ILE A 7 30.58 30.04 38.99
C ILE A 7 31.86 29.43 38.42
N PHE A 8 31.92 28.10 38.46
CA PHE A 8 33.04 27.27 38.02
C PHE A 8 33.10 27.20 36.49
N LEU A 9 34.32 27.32 35.97
CA LEU A 9 34.75 26.82 34.66
C LEU A 9 34.40 25.33 34.47
N SER A 10 34.24 24.90 33.22
CA SER A 10 34.78 23.65 32.60
C SER A 10 33.74 22.98 31.67
N PHE A 11 33.92 23.00 30.36
CA PHE A 11 34.73 22.10 29.49
C PHE A 11 33.93 20.93 28.90
N LEU A 12 34.32 20.52 27.69
CA LEU A 12 33.91 19.34 26.89
C LEU A 12 32.55 19.44 26.16
N LEU A 13 32.46 19.57 24.83
CA LEU A 13 33.07 18.81 23.73
C LEU A 13 32.62 17.34 23.69
N ILE A 14 31.40 17.09 23.22
CA ILE A 14 30.89 15.74 22.92
C ILE A 14 29.99 15.78 21.66
N CYS A 15 30.48 15.11 20.61
CA CYS A 15 29.77 14.50 19.47
C CYS A 15 29.14 15.46 18.42
N LEU A 16 29.62 15.59 17.18
CA LEU A 16 30.13 14.56 16.26
C LEU A 16 29.26 13.28 16.30
N PHE A 17 27.97 13.41 16.00
CA PHE A 17 27.21 12.27 15.49
C PHE A 17 27.12 12.39 13.96
N PRO A 18 27.71 11.44 13.21
CA PRO A 18 27.52 11.36 11.78
C PRO A 18 26.08 10.92 11.47
N VAL A 19 25.56 11.49 10.38
CA VAL A 19 24.60 10.92 9.43
C VAL A 19 24.00 9.58 9.85
N GLN A 20 22.68 9.57 10.05
CA GLN A 20 21.88 8.43 9.62
C GLN A 20 20.89 8.96 8.58
N ALA A 21 21.28 8.82 7.32
CA ALA A 21 20.29 8.66 6.27
C ALA A 21 19.35 7.54 6.73
N VAL A 22 18.04 7.80 6.72
CA VAL A 22 17.05 6.72 6.77
C VAL A 22 17.28 5.88 5.52
N GLN A 23 18.00 4.78 5.70
CA GLN A 23 18.12 3.71 4.73
C GLN A 23 16.97 2.75 4.97
N GLY A 24 16.39 2.27 3.87
CA GLY A 24 15.91 0.91 3.79
C GLY A 24 14.40 0.79 3.72
N ASN A 25 13.97 0.10 2.67
CA ASN A 25 12.65 -0.45 2.49
C ASN A 25 12.11 -1.05 3.80
N GLU A 26 10.82 -0.82 4.02
CA GLU A 26 10.08 -1.59 5.01
C GLU A 26 9.79 -2.93 4.32
N ASP A 27 10.54 -3.97 4.68
CA ASP A 27 10.22 -5.35 4.33
C ASP A 27 8.91 -5.71 5.05
N HIS A 28 7.78 -5.48 4.39
CA HIS A 28 6.47 -5.85 4.90
C HIS A 28 6.42 -7.37 5.04
N THR A 29 6.63 -7.85 6.27
CA THR A 29 6.57 -9.27 6.57
C THR A 29 5.18 -9.81 6.22
N LYS A 30 5.07 -11.08 5.83
CA LYS A 30 3.79 -11.72 5.45
C LYS A 30 2.68 -11.58 6.50
N ASP A 31 3.04 -11.29 7.75
CA ASP A 31 2.12 -11.10 8.88
C ASP A 31 1.53 -9.67 8.95
N GLU A 32 2.07 -8.71 8.19
CA GLU A 32 1.60 -7.31 8.10
C GLU A 32 0.69 -7.05 6.89
N VAL A 33 0.72 -7.92 5.87
CA VAL A 33 -0.20 -7.86 4.72
C VAL A 33 -1.56 -8.35 5.21
N HIS A 34 -2.64 -7.61 4.87
CA HIS A 34 -4.01 -8.03 5.14
C HIS A 34 -4.15 -9.54 4.88
N GLY A 35 -4.25 -10.34 5.96
CA GLY A 35 -4.68 -11.72 5.83
C GLY A 35 -6.07 -11.74 5.19
N ALA A 36 -6.58 -12.89 4.76
CA ALA A 36 -7.98 -12.98 4.33
C ALA A 36 -8.86 -12.36 5.44
N GLN A 37 -9.35 -11.13 5.21
CA GLN A 37 -9.85 -10.27 6.27
C GLN A 37 -11.00 -11.01 6.97
N GLN A 38 -10.90 -11.24 8.28
CA GLN A 38 -11.91 -12.02 9.00
C GLN A 38 -13.27 -11.30 9.06
N ASP A 39 -13.29 -9.98 8.84
CA ASP A 39 -14.50 -9.18 8.75
C ASP A 39 -14.77 -8.69 7.32
N CYS A 40 -15.65 -9.42 6.63
CA CYS A 40 -16.09 -9.09 5.27
C CYS A 40 -16.84 -7.76 5.19
N SER A 41 -17.40 -7.29 6.31
CA SER A 41 -18.21 -6.06 6.36
C SER A 41 -17.36 -4.80 6.23
N ILE A 42 -16.03 -4.91 6.27
CA ILE A 42 -15.12 -3.78 6.00
C ILE A 42 -15.34 -3.29 4.56
N CYS A 43 -15.42 -4.21 3.59
CA CYS A 43 -15.58 -3.88 2.17
C CYS A 43 -17.01 -4.08 1.66
N HIS A 44 -17.69 -5.13 2.13
CA HIS A 44 -19.03 -5.52 1.66
C HIS A 44 -20.15 -4.97 2.54
N VAL A 45 -21.34 -4.85 1.96
CA VAL A 45 -22.60 -4.58 2.67
C VAL A 45 -23.54 -5.77 2.52
N SER A 46 -24.29 -6.07 3.59
CA SER A 46 -25.25 -7.17 3.60
C SER A 46 -26.57 -6.83 2.89
N HIS A 47 -26.89 -5.54 2.74
CA HIS A 47 -28.08 -5.06 2.06
C HIS A 47 -27.84 -3.67 1.46
N GLY A 48 -28.39 -3.42 0.26
CA GLY A 48 -28.27 -2.14 -0.44
C GLY A 48 -26.86 -1.94 -1.00
N MET A 49 -26.62 -2.36 -2.24
CA MET A 49 -25.33 -2.16 -2.89
C MET A 49 -25.13 -0.70 -3.32
N LYS A 50 -23.88 -0.22 -3.32
CA LYS A 50 -23.50 0.98 -4.07
C LYS A 50 -22.70 0.66 -5.34
N ALA A 51 -22.00 -0.48 -5.37
CA ALA A 51 -21.20 -0.92 -6.52
C ALA A 51 -21.24 -2.46 -6.68
N ALA A 52 -20.67 -2.96 -7.79
CA ALA A 52 -20.60 -4.38 -8.12
C ALA A 52 -20.11 -5.26 -6.94
N GLY A 53 -20.69 -6.45 -6.78
CA GLY A 53 -20.28 -7.39 -5.72
C GLY A 53 -20.69 -7.00 -4.29
N LEU A 54 -21.76 -6.20 -4.14
CA LEU A 54 -22.24 -5.70 -2.83
C LEU A 54 -21.17 -4.90 -2.07
N LEU A 55 -20.35 -4.14 -2.79
CA LEU A 55 -19.36 -3.28 -2.17
C LEU A 55 -20.00 -1.98 -1.65
N LYS A 56 -19.44 -1.44 -0.56
CA LYS A 56 -19.84 -0.15 0.02
C LYS A 56 -19.65 1.03 -0.93
N THR A 57 -18.64 0.94 -1.80
CA THR A 57 -18.30 1.91 -2.85
C THR A 57 -17.47 1.21 -3.93
N THR A 58 -16.85 1.95 -4.85
CA THR A 58 -15.98 1.35 -5.87
C THR A 58 -14.77 0.62 -5.25
N VAL A 59 -14.20 -0.34 -5.98
CA VAL A 59 -13.05 -1.12 -5.49
C VAL A 59 -11.88 -0.22 -5.09
N SER A 60 -11.49 0.70 -5.97
CA SER A 60 -10.32 1.54 -5.73
C SER A 60 -10.53 2.49 -4.56
N GLU A 61 -11.71 3.10 -4.43
CA GLU A 61 -12.05 3.92 -3.26
C GLU A 61 -11.94 3.15 -1.95
N LEU A 62 -12.44 1.90 -1.89
CA LEU A 62 -12.29 1.04 -0.71
C LEU A 62 -10.81 0.83 -0.35
N CYS A 63 -9.96 0.53 -1.34
CA CYS A 63 -8.53 0.35 -1.10
C CYS A 63 -7.91 1.64 -0.54
N PHE A 64 -8.32 2.79 -1.07
CA PHE A 64 -7.78 4.08 -0.68
C PHE A 64 -8.26 4.64 0.66
N GLU A 65 -9.35 4.10 1.23
CA GLU A 65 -9.77 4.44 2.60
C GLU A 65 -8.70 4.04 3.63
N CYS A 66 -7.95 2.95 3.37
CA CYS A 66 -6.86 2.49 4.22
C CYS A 66 -5.47 2.74 3.61
N HIS A 67 -5.35 2.79 2.28
CA HIS A 67 -4.10 3.02 1.55
C HIS A 67 -4.11 4.35 0.78
N PRO A 68 -4.20 5.50 1.46
CA PRO A 68 -4.31 6.80 0.80
C PRO A 68 -3.08 7.15 -0.05
N ASP A 69 -1.89 6.70 0.35
CA ASP A 69 -0.62 7.01 -0.31
C ASP A 69 -0.42 6.24 -1.62
N ARG A 70 -1.30 5.26 -1.91
CA ARG A 70 -1.32 4.53 -3.18
C ARG A 70 -2.03 5.29 -4.31
N LYS A 71 -2.52 6.50 -4.02
CA LYS A 71 -2.97 7.46 -5.03
C LYS A 71 -1.76 8.23 -5.55
N GLY A 72 -1.13 7.78 -6.62
CA GLY A 72 0.02 8.49 -7.18
C GLY A 72 0.55 7.93 -8.48
N SER A 73 1.36 8.74 -9.17
CA SER A 73 2.03 8.36 -10.42
C SER A 73 3.17 7.36 -10.22
N SER A 74 3.54 7.08 -8.97
CA SER A 74 4.51 6.03 -8.62
C SER A 74 3.90 4.64 -8.60
N GLU A 75 2.56 4.54 -8.62
CA GLU A 75 1.82 3.29 -8.66
C GLU A 75 1.37 2.96 -10.07
N HIS A 76 1.12 1.69 -10.33
CA HIS A 76 0.52 1.28 -11.60
C HIS A 76 -0.92 1.80 -11.69
N ILE A 77 -1.31 2.29 -12.87
CA ILE A 77 -2.59 2.97 -13.08
C ILE A 77 -3.79 2.04 -12.78
N VAL A 78 -4.85 2.61 -12.21
CA VAL A 78 -6.13 1.95 -11.94
C VAL A 78 -7.29 2.88 -12.32
N ASP A 79 -8.51 2.36 -12.32
CA ASP A 79 -9.76 3.00 -12.76
C ASP A 79 -9.77 3.47 -14.22
N VAL A 80 -8.96 2.82 -15.06
CA VAL A 80 -8.86 3.08 -16.50
C VAL A 80 -9.37 1.91 -17.31
N VAL A 81 -10.01 2.19 -18.44
CA VAL A 81 -10.27 1.16 -19.45
C VAL A 81 -8.94 0.90 -20.18
N PRO A 82 -8.37 -0.32 -20.11
CA PRO A 82 -7.10 -0.60 -20.76
C PRO A 82 -7.23 -0.46 -22.29
N SER A 83 -6.23 0.13 -22.93
CA SER A 83 -6.15 0.25 -24.39
C SER A 83 -5.50 -0.97 -25.06
N MET A 84 -5.24 -2.02 -24.29
CA MET A 84 -4.51 -3.21 -24.70
C MET A 84 -5.20 -4.47 -24.16
N ASP A 85 -4.84 -5.61 -24.73
CA ASP A 85 -5.24 -6.92 -24.18
C ASP A 85 -4.61 -7.10 -22.80
N VAL A 86 -5.46 -7.36 -21.80
CA VAL A 86 -5.07 -7.63 -20.42
C VAL A 86 -5.07 -9.12 -20.08
N GLY A 87 -5.21 -9.99 -21.08
CA GLY A 87 -5.26 -11.43 -20.89
C GLY A 87 -6.35 -11.85 -19.92
N GLU A 88 -6.00 -12.75 -19.00
CA GLU A 88 -6.93 -13.33 -18.03
C GLU A 88 -7.16 -12.45 -16.78
N PHE A 89 -6.56 -11.25 -16.72
CA PHE A 89 -6.74 -10.40 -15.55
C PHE A 89 -8.17 -9.83 -15.48
N PRO A 90 -8.81 -9.84 -14.30
CA PRO A 90 -10.19 -9.44 -14.17
C PRO A 90 -10.34 -7.91 -14.30
N LEU A 91 -11.36 -7.51 -15.06
CA LEU A 91 -11.79 -6.12 -15.16
C LEU A 91 -13.12 -5.94 -14.43
N ILE A 92 -13.26 -4.84 -13.70
CA ILE A 92 -14.52 -4.45 -13.07
C ILE A 92 -15.13 -3.36 -13.93
N GLU A 93 -16.31 -3.62 -14.50
CA GLU A 93 -16.99 -2.70 -15.41
C GLU A 93 -16.12 -2.28 -16.61
N GLY A 94 -15.29 -3.22 -17.10
CA GLY A 94 -14.34 -2.98 -18.20
C GLY A 94 -13.12 -2.16 -17.82
N LYS A 95 -12.95 -1.80 -16.54
CA LYS A 95 -11.80 -1.05 -16.05
C LYS A 95 -10.82 -1.94 -15.28
N MET A 96 -9.56 -1.60 -15.42
CA MET A 96 -8.49 -2.10 -14.57
C MET A 96 -8.59 -1.42 -13.21
N THR A 97 -8.57 -2.19 -12.14
CA THR A 97 -8.70 -1.71 -10.75
C THR A 97 -7.61 -2.35 -9.89
N CYS A 98 -7.54 -2.02 -8.60
CA CYS A 98 -6.60 -2.65 -7.67
C CYS A 98 -6.69 -4.18 -7.71
N VAL A 99 -7.90 -4.74 -7.80
CA VAL A 99 -8.13 -6.20 -7.80
C VAL A 99 -7.88 -6.88 -9.16
N THR A 100 -7.50 -6.11 -10.18
CA THR A 100 -7.02 -6.66 -11.45
C THR A 100 -5.69 -7.37 -11.23
N CYS A 101 -4.80 -6.81 -10.42
CA CYS A 101 -3.51 -7.41 -10.07
C CYS A 101 -3.52 -8.09 -8.70
N HIS A 102 -4.26 -7.54 -7.74
CA HIS A 102 -4.37 -8.06 -6.38
C HIS A 102 -5.60 -8.97 -6.19
N ASP A 103 -5.50 -9.96 -5.32
CA ASP A 103 -6.61 -10.78 -4.85
C ASP A 103 -6.84 -10.53 -3.36
N SER A 104 -7.77 -9.63 -3.05
CA SER A 104 -8.09 -9.21 -1.67
C SER A 104 -8.64 -10.34 -0.78
N HIS A 105 -8.98 -11.50 -1.35
CA HIS A 105 -9.43 -12.67 -0.59
C HIS A 105 -8.34 -13.73 -0.45
N LYS A 106 -7.29 -13.68 -1.29
CA LYS A 106 -6.26 -14.71 -1.35
C LYS A 106 -4.87 -14.07 -1.41
N ASN A 107 -4.07 -14.33 -0.38
CA ASN A 107 -2.66 -13.98 -0.38
C ASN A 107 -1.81 -15.08 -1.05
N THR A 108 -2.05 -15.35 -2.34
CA THR A 108 -1.39 -16.46 -3.07
C THR A 108 0.10 -16.18 -3.28
N TYR A 109 0.42 -14.96 -3.72
CA TYR A 109 1.77 -14.44 -3.85
C TYR A 109 1.92 -13.19 -2.99
N GLU A 110 3.15 -12.80 -2.66
CA GLU A 110 3.43 -11.62 -1.81
C GLU A 110 2.65 -10.38 -2.24
N ASN A 111 2.21 -9.58 -1.27
CA ASN A 111 1.32 -8.44 -1.46
C ASN A 111 -0.03 -8.81 -2.13
N MET A 112 -0.53 -10.03 -1.90
CA MET A 112 -1.79 -10.51 -2.46
C MET A 112 -1.84 -10.51 -3.99
N LEU A 113 -0.71 -10.71 -4.67
CA LEU A 113 -0.71 -10.72 -6.13
C LEU A 113 -1.38 -11.99 -6.68
N ARG A 114 -2.05 -11.86 -7.83
CA ARG A 114 -2.69 -12.97 -8.54
C ARG A 114 -1.71 -13.92 -9.24
N VAL A 115 -0.54 -13.40 -9.59
CA VAL A 115 0.54 -14.12 -10.27
C VAL A 115 1.88 -13.76 -9.63
N GLU A 116 2.92 -14.57 -9.88
CA GLU A 116 4.25 -14.25 -9.37
C GLU A 116 4.73 -12.86 -9.85
N PRO A 117 5.36 -12.05 -8.98
CA PRO A 117 5.76 -10.68 -9.32
C PRO A 117 6.54 -10.55 -10.63
N LYS A 118 7.43 -11.51 -10.91
CA LYS A 118 8.27 -11.51 -12.11
C LYS A 118 7.50 -11.67 -13.43
N TYR A 119 6.26 -12.15 -13.39
CA TYR A 119 5.41 -12.36 -14.56
C TYR A 119 4.22 -11.38 -14.63
N LEU A 120 3.94 -10.63 -13.57
CA LEU A 120 2.76 -9.75 -13.48
C LEU A 120 2.68 -8.76 -14.64
N CYS A 121 3.76 -8.01 -14.86
CA CYS A 121 3.79 -6.96 -15.88
C CYS A 121 3.67 -7.54 -17.30
N GLN A 122 4.31 -8.70 -17.53
CA GLN A 122 4.36 -9.38 -18.83
C GLN A 122 3.03 -10.04 -19.20
N GLY A 123 2.10 -10.20 -18.24
CA GLY A 123 0.76 -10.68 -18.54
C GLY A 123 0.00 -9.77 -19.50
N CYS A 124 0.26 -8.46 -19.44
CA CYS A 124 -0.28 -7.46 -20.37
C CYS A 124 0.80 -6.90 -21.30
N HIS A 125 1.92 -6.42 -20.75
CA HIS A 125 3.00 -5.74 -21.49
C HIS A 125 3.91 -6.75 -22.20
N LYS A 126 3.37 -7.38 -23.23
CA LYS A 126 4.06 -8.30 -24.13
C LYS A 126 4.86 -7.48 -25.15
N TYR A 127 6.18 -7.64 -25.10
CA TYR A 127 7.22 -7.21 -26.05
C TYR A 127 6.94 -5.99 -26.93
#